data_AF-A0A958IP00-F1
#
_entry.id   AF-A0A958IP00-F1
#
_cell.length_a   1.000
_cell.length_b   1.000
_cell.length_c   1.000
_cell.angle_alpha   90.00
_cell.angle_beta   90.00
_cell.angle_gamma   90.00
#
_symmetry.space_group_name_H-M   'P 1'
#
loop_
_entity.id
_entity.type
_entity.pdbx_description
1 polymer ?
#
loop_
_entity_poly.entity_id
_entity_poly.type
_entity_poly.pdbx_seq_one_letter_code
_entity_poly.pdbx_strand_id
1 'polypeptide(L)'
;LLLLQNDLENARIAYEKSLSKSPSNPAIIIKLSNTLVLQTRFQEAIERLNRAYAATNLDNNQKVTMLYLLGLSHANLRNFQLAERALNEALAIHLDFAPALNLLQQIRDFQR
;
A
#
# COMPACT_ATOMS: atom_id res chain seq x y z
N LEU A 1 -15.33 -14.24 -9.90
CA LEU A 1 -14.40 -13.20 -10.42
C LEU A 1 -15.11 -11.87 -10.70
N LEU A 2 -16.23 -11.83 -11.45
CA LEU A 2 -16.95 -10.58 -11.76
C LEU A 2 -17.50 -9.84 -10.52
N LEU A 3 -18.09 -10.54 -9.57
CA LEU A 3 -18.64 -9.94 -8.34
C LEU A 3 -17.55 -9.21 -7.53
N LEU A 4 -16.39 -9.84 -7.35
CA LEU A 4 -15.26 -9.22 -6.65
C LEU A 4 -14.76 -7.95 -7.35
N GLN A 5 -14.68 -7.95 -8.68
CA GLN A 5 -14.28 -6.74 -9.41
C GLN A 5 -15.31 -5.61 -9.25
N ASN A 6 -16.60 -5.93 -9.28
CA ASN A 6 -17.66 -4.97 -9.02
C ASN A 6 -17.59 -4.41 -7.58
N ASP A 7 -17.29 -5.26 -6.60
CA ASP A 7 -17.16 -4.85 -5.21
C ASP A 7 -15.93 -3.94 -5.00
N LEU A 8 -14.80 -4.26 -5.62
CA LEU A 8 -13.59 -3.43 -5.59
C LEU A 8 -13.84 -2.06 -6.25
N GLU A 9 -14.58 -2.03 -7.35
CA GLU A 9 -14.90 -0.79 -8.04
C GLU A 9 -15.83 0.11 -7.22
N ASN A 10 -16.88 -0.47 -6.62
CA ASN A 10 -17.76 0.25 -5.71
C ASN A 10 -17.00 0.78 -4.48
N ALA A 11 -16.08 -0.02 -3.92
CA ALA A 11 -15.23 0.41 -2.82
C ALA A 11 -14.34 1.60 -3.23
N ARG A 12 -13.71 1.54 -4.41
CA ARG A 12 -12.89 2.63 -4.94
C ARG A 12 -13.69 3.92 -5.06
N ILE A 13 -14.87 3.87 -5.69
CA ILE A 13 -15.76 5.03 -5.86
C ILE A 13 -16.17 5.60 -4.50
N ALA A 14 -16.53 4.74 -3.54
CA ALA A 14 -16.91 5.17 -2.19
C ALA A 14 -15.76 5.88 -1.46
N TYR A 15 -14.54 5.34 -1.54
CA TYR A 15 -13.37 5.95 -0.92
C TYR A 15 -12.93 7.24 -1.63
N GLU A 16 -13.03 7.33 -2.95
CA GLU A 16 -12.77 8.57 -3.68
C GLU A 16 -13.75 9.68 -3.29
N LYS A 17 -15.03 9.36 -3.15
CA LYS A 17 -16.05 10.30 -2.65
C LYS A 17 -15.83 10.68 -1.18
N SER A 18 -15.30 9.78 -0.37
CA SER A 18 -14.96 10.07 1.02
C SER A 18 -13.73 10.99 1.09
N LEU A 19 -12.73 10.73 0.25
CA LEU A 19 -11.51 11.52 0.15
C LEU A 19 -11.77 12.93 -0.35
N SER A 20 -12.74 13.15 -1.26
CA SER A 20 -13.10 14.51 -1.69
C SER A 20 -13.64 15.38 -0.54
N LYS A 21 -14.19 14.78 0.51
CA LYS A 21 -14.63 15.47 1.73
C LYS A 21 -13.52 15.61 2.78
N SER A 22 -12.50 14.75 2.74
CA SER A 22 -11.39 14.75 3.69
C SER A 22 -10.08 14.37 2.98
N PRO A 23 -9.50 15.30 2.19
CA PRO A 23 -8.45 14.99 1.21
C PRO A 23 -7.15 14.42 1.79
N SER A 24 -6.91 14.67 3.07
CA SER A 24 -5.70 14.29 3.80
C SER A 24 -5.94 13.21 4.85
N ASN A 25 -7.09 12.52 4.85
CA ASN A 25 -7.37 11.49 5.83
C ASN A 25 -6.57 10.20 5.52
N PRO A 26 -5.59 9.82 6.36
CA PRO A 26 -4.70 8.70 6.05
C PRO A 26 -5.44 7.37 5.98
N ALA A 27 -6.45 7.16 6.83
CA ALA A 27 -7.21 5.92 6.86
C ALA A 27 -7.99 5.69 5.56
N ILE A 28 -8.56 6.76 4.98
CA ILE A 28 -9.25 6.69 3.69
C ILE A 28 -8.23 6.40 2.57
N ILE A 29 -7.07 7.06 2.61
CA ILE A 29 -6.03 6.86 1.60
C ILE A 29 -5.49 5.43 1.64
N ILE A 30 -5.21 4.87 2.82
CA ILE A 30 -4.78 3.47 2.99
C ILE A 30 -5.81 2.51 2.39
N LYS A 31 -7.09 2.69 2.72
CA LYS A 31 -8.17 1.85 2.19
C LYS A 31 -8.27 1.93 0.67
N LEU A 32 -8.21 3.13 0.11
CA LEU A 32 -8.23 3.35 -1.32
C LEU A 32 -7.01 2.72 -2.01
N SER A 33 -5.80 2.94 -1.48
CA SER A 33 -4.59 2.36 -2.04
C SER A 33 -4.57 0.83 -1.97
N ASN A 34 -5.09 0.23 -0.90
CA ASN A 34 -5.25 -1.22 -0.83
C ASN A 34 -6.25 -1.72 -1.89
N THR A 35 -7.38 -1.03 -2.08
CA THR A 35 -8.31 -1.35 -3.18
C THR A 35 -7.63 -1.27 -4.54
N LEU A 36 -6.80 -0.25 -4.79
CA LEU A 36 -6.05 -0.11 -6.04
C LEU A 36 -5.05 -1.27 -6.24
N VAL A 37 -4.35 -1.69 -5.18
CA VAL A 37 -3.46 -2.87 -5.22
C VAL A 37 -4.24 -4.14 -5.60
N LEU A 38 -5.41 -4.36 -4.99
CA LEU A 38 -6.27 -5.50 -5.31
C LEU A 38 -6.82 -5.45 -6.74
N GLN A 39 -6.97 -4.24 -7.30
CA GLN A 39 -7.32 -4.02 -8.70
C GLN A 39 -6.12 -4.08 -9.65
N THR A 40 -4.91 -4.41 -9.17
CA THR A 40 -3.64 -4.42 -9.92
C THR A 40 -3.19 -3.04 -10.44
N ARG A 41 -3.77 -1.96 -9.91
CA ARG A 41 -3.46 -0.56 -10.24
C ARG A 41 -2.30 -0.04 -9.37
N PHE A 42 -1.16 -0.72 -9.46
CA PHE A 42 -0.02 -0.51 -8.56
C PHE A 42 0.59 0.89 -8.65
N GLN A 43 0.70 1.45 -9.85
CA GLN A 43 1.27 2.79 -10.06
C GLN A 43 0.44 3.87 -9.35
N GLU A 44 -0.89 3.79 -9.46
CA GLU A 44 -1.79 4.74 -8.81
C GLU A 44 -1.79 4.59 -7.29
N ALA A 45 -1.66 3.36 -6.79
CA ALA A 45 -1.48 3.11 -5.37
C ALA A 45 -0.19 3.79 -4.84
N ILE A 46 0.92 3.64 -5.56
CA ILE A 46 2.22 4.26 -5.21
C ILE A 46 2.10 5.78 -5.18
N GLU A 47 1.52 6.40 -6.20
CA GLU A 47 1.37 7.86 -6.27
C GLU A 47 0.57 8.40 -5.10
N ARG A 48 -0.55 7.75 -4.75
CA ARG A 48 -1.39 8.16 -3.62
C ARG A 48 -0.68 7.97 -2.28
N LEU A 49 -0.02 6.83 -2.09
CA LEU A 49 0.70 6.53 -0.86
C LEU A 49 1.85 7.51 -0.62
N ASN A 50 2.65 7.81 -1.65
CA ASN A 50 3.77 8.76 -1.55
C ASN A 50 3.29 10.18 -1.18
N ARG A 51 2.21 10.66 -1.82
CA ARG A 51 1.62 11.96 -1.49
C ARG A 51 1.14 12.01 -0.05
N ALA A 52 0.46 10.96 0.42
CA ALA A 52 -0.05 10.89 1.78
C ALA A 52 1.07 10.81 2.83
N TYR A 53 2.12 10.02 2.56
CA TYR A 53 3.25 9.87 3.47
C TYR A 53 3.98 11.21 3.70
N ALA A 54 4.03 12.07 2.68
CA ALA A 54 4.65 13.40 2.78
C ALA A 54 3.73 14.46 3.42
N ALA A 55 2.41 14.31 3.33
CA ALA A 55 1.46 15.39 3.62
C ALA A 55 0.62 15.17 4.89
N THR A 56 0.79 14.05 5.60
CA THR A 56 -0.10 13.68 6.71
C THR A 56 0.69 13.22 7.93
N ASN A 57 0.16 13.55 9.11
CA ASN A 57 0.64 12.95 10.36
C ASN A 57 0.09 11.54 10.46
N LEU A 58 0.99 10.57 10.39
CA LEU A 58 0.68 9.14 10.48
C LEU A 58 1.01 8.64 11.87
N ASP A 59 0.11 7.84 12.46
CA ASP A 59 0.50 6.98 13.56
C ASP A 59 1.38 5.81 13.06
N ASN A 60 2.02 5.09 13.99
CA ASN A 60 2.91 3.99 13.63
C ASN A 60 2.21 2.87 12.85
N ASN A 61 0.95 2.57 13.17
CA ASN A 61 0.20 1.50 12.50
C ASN A 61 -0.15 1.88 11.05
N GLN A 62 -0.58 3.12 10.85
CA GLN A 62 -0.83 3.70 9.53
C GLN A 62 0.45 3.73 8.71
N LYS A 63 1.56 4.16 9.32
CA LYS A 63 2.88 4.22 8.67
C LYS A 63 3.36 2.83 8.22
N VAL A 64 3.30 1.83 9.09
CA VAL A 64 3.62 0.43 8.76
C VAL A 64 2.75 -0.09 7.62
N THR A 65 1.44 0.14 7.67
CA THR A 65 0.51 -0.32 6.65
C THR A 65 0.79 0.34 5.29
N MET A 66 1.06 1.65 5.26
CA MET A 66 1.39 2.37 4.04
C MET A 66 2.71 1.90 3.43
N LEU A 67 3.75 1.72 4.25
CA LEU A 67 5.05 1.22 3.81
C LEU A 67 4.94 -0.20 3.25
N TYR A 68 4.13 -1.05 3.86
CA TYR A 68 3.83 -2.37 3.32
C TYR A 68 3.12 -2.31 1.96
N LEU A 69 2.09 -1.48 1.81
CA LEU A 69 1.38 -1.33 0.54
C LEU A 69 2.27 -0.74 -0.56
N LEU A 70 3.17 0.18 -0.21
CA LEU A 70 4.22 0.67 -1.12
C LEU A 70 5.15 -0.46 -1.54
N GLY A 71 5.65 -1.23 -0.57
CA GLY A 71 6.50 -2.40 -0.80
C GLY A 71 5.86 -3.42 -1.73
N LEU A 72 4.60 -3.79 -1.44
CA LEU A 72 3.81 -4.70 -2.24
C LEU A 72 3.57 -4.18 -3.68
N SER A 73 3.24 -2.90 -3.82
CA SER A 73 3.03 -2.29 -5.13
C SER A 73 4.31 -2.26 -5.97
N HIS A 74 5.44 -1.89 -5.36
CA HIS A 74 6.75 -1.91 -6.03
C HIS A 74 7.17 -3.34 -6.39
N ALA A 75 6.94 -4.33 -5.53
CA ALA A 75 7.27 -5.73 -5.80
C ALA A 75 6.50 -6.27 -7.01
N ASN A 76 5.20 -5.97 -7.12
CA ASN A 76 4.38 -6.35 -8.28
C ASN A 76 4.85 -5.70 -9.58
N LEU A 77 5.42 -4.50 -9.51
CA LEU A 77 6.06 -3.82 -10.65
C LEU A 77 7.52 -4.25 -10.87
N ARG A 78 8.02 -5.26 -10.16
CA ARG A 78 9.42 -5.72 -10.16
C ARG A 78 10.45 -4.67 -9.78
N ASN A 79 10.02 -3.60 -9.12
CA ASN A 79 10.87 -2.57 -8.55
C ASN A 79 11.43 -3.05 -7.20
N PHE A 80 12.15 -4.18 -7.21
CA PHE A 80 12.51 -4.91 -5.99
C PHE A 80 13.33 -4.08 -5.00
N GLN A 81 14.27 -3.25 -5.46
CA GLN A 81 15.06 -2.37 -4.60
C GLN A 81 14.18 -1.40 -3.80
N LEU A 82 13.17 -0.80 -4.45
CA LEU A 82 12.22 0.10 -3.78
C LEU A 82 11.27 -0.67 -2.87
N ALA A 83 10.88 -1.88 -3.28
CA ALA A 83 10.05 -2.75 -2.47
C ALA A 83 10.75 -3.12 -1.15
N GLU A 84 11.99 -3.63 -1.23
CA GLU A 84 12.78 -3.99 -0.06
C GLU A 84 13.01 -2.80 0.88
N ARG A 85 13.30 -1.62 0.33
CA ARG A 85 13.46 -0.40 1.13
C ARG A 85 12.19 -0.11 1.93
N ALA A 86 11.03 -0.07 1.29
CA ALA A 86 9.76 0.21 1.97
C ALA A 86 9.44 -0.85 3.03
N LEU A 87 9.70 -2.13 2.75
CA LEU A 87 9.49 -3.22 3.69
C LEU A 87 10.44 -3.14 4.91
N ASN A 88 11.72 -2.83 4.70
CA ASN A 88 12.66 -2.62 5.79
C ASN A 88 12.28 -1.41 6.66
N GLU A 89 11.79 -0.32 6.06
CA GLU A 89 11.27 0.82 6.80
C GLU A 89 10.02 0.44 7.64
N ALA A 90 9.15 -0.43 7.14
CA ALA A 90 8.02 -0.95 7.91
C ALA A 90 8.49 -1.80 9.11
N LEU A 91 9.47 -2.67 8.89
CA LEU A 91 10.06 -3.53 9.93
C LEU A 91 10.85 -2.75 10.98
N ALA A 92 11.40 -1.59 10.63
CA ALA A 92 12.04 -0.70 11.60
C ALA A 92 11.03 -0.12 12.62
N ILE A 93 9.74 -0.04 12.28
CA ILE A 93 8.67 0.43 13.16
C ILE A 93 8.03 -0.75 13.90
N HIS A 94 7.80 -1.86 13.19
CA HIS A 94 7.20 -3.07 13.74
C HIS A 94 7.98 -4.30 13.26
N LEU A 95 8.94 -4.74 14.08
CA LEU A 95 9.95 -5.75 13.74
C LEU A 95 9.34 -7.08 13.29
N ASP A 96 8.22 -7.49 13.91
CA ASP A 96 7.57 -8.77 13.66
C ASP A 96 6.35 -8.64 12.74
N PHE A 97 6.32 -7.62 11.89
CA PHE A 97 5.24 -7.45 10.92
C PHE A 97 5.29 -8.52 9.82
N ALA A 98 4.63 -9.65 10.09
CA ALA A 98 4.67 -10.85 9.26
C ALA A 98 4.41 -10.63 7.74
N PRO A 99 3.46 -9.77 7.31
CA PRO A 99 3.27 -9.51 5.89
C PRO A 99 4.51 -8.94 5.20
N ALA A 100 5.26 -8.04 5.87
CA ALA A 100 6.49 -7.49 5.32
C ALA A 100 7.62 -8.51 5.29
N LEU A 101 7.79 -9.30 6.34
CA LEU A 101 8.80 -10.37 6.39
C LEU A 101 8.59 -11.39 5.26
N ASN A 102 7.35 -11.85 5.08
CA ASN A 102 7.00 -12.84 4.06
C ASN A 102 7.27 -12.31 2.65
N LEU A 103 6.85 -11.07 2.37
CA LEU A 103 7.08 -10.48 1.05
C LEU A 103 8.57 -10.23 0.80
N LEU A 104 9.33 -9.79 1.81
CA LEU A 104 10.77 -9.57 1.70
C LEU A 104 11.51 -10.89 1.42
N GLN A 105 11.12 -11.99 2.06
CA GLN A 105 11.66 -13.31 1.73
C GLN A 105 11.35 -13.70 0.28
N GLN A 106 10.10 -13.55 -0.17
CA GLN A 106 9.73 -13.85 -1.55
C GLN A 106 10.54 -13.06 -2.58
N ILE A 107 10.78 -11.77 -2.33
CA ILE A 107 11.61 -10.92 -3.20
C ILE A 107 13.04 -11.45 -3.26
N ARG A 108 13.64 -11.76 -2.09
CA ARG A 108 15.01 -12.26 -2.01
C ARG A 108 15.18 -13.61 -2.66
N ASP A 109 14.22 -14.51 -2.48
CA ASP A 109 14.24 -15.84 -3.10
C ASP A 109 14.07 -15.75 -4.63
N PHE A 110 13.30 -14.77 -5.13
CA PHE A 110 13.19 -14.51 -6.56
C PHE A 110 14.49 -13.97 -7.19
N GLN A 111 15.35 -13.33 -6.39
CA GLN A 111 16.61 -12.73 -6.86
C GLN A 111 17.83 -13.66 -6.75
N ARG A 112 17.67 -14.83 -6.13
CA ARG A 112 18.71 -15.87 -6.04
C ARG A 112 18.76 -16.70 -7.32
#